data_AF-A0A1W9U7D0-F1
#
_entry.id   AF-A0A1W9U7D0-F1
#
_cell.length_a   1.000
_cell.length_b   1.000
_cell.length_c   1.000
_cell.angle_alpha   90.00
_cell.angle_beta   90.00
_cell.angle_gamma   90.00
#
_symmetry.space_group_name_H-M   'P 1'
#
loop_
_entity.id
_entity.type
_entity.pdbx_description
1 polymer ?
#
loop_
_entity_poly.entity_id
_entity_poly.type
_entity_poly.pdbx_seq_one_letter_code
_entity_poly.pdbx_strand_id
1 'polypeptide(L)'
;MIENFVIDNSVVMAWCFEDETSQYTEAILDSLAVSTAIVPSIWPLEVGNVLLVAEREKRLSESGSARFIALLNELPITIEQEPTERMLKEILALARECRFSS
;
A
#
# COMPACT_ATOMS: atom_id res chain seq x y z
N MET A 1 -15.34 12.39 12.81
CA MET A 1 -14.44 11.46 13.52
C MET A 1 -13.37 11.10 12.49
N ILE A 2 -12.08 11.24 12.81
CA ILE A 2 -11.03 10.82 11.88
C ILE A 2 -11.04 9.29 11.92
N GLU A 3 -11.45 8.65 10.83
CA GLU A 3 -11.43 7.19 10.73
C GLU A 3 -10.10 6.77 10.11
N ASN A 4 -9.22 6.21 10.94
CA ASN A 4 -8.00 5.59 10.45
C ASN A 4 -8.35 4.22 9.88
N PHE A 5 -7.79 3.90 8.72
CA PHE A 5 -7.97 2.59 8.11
C PHE A 5 -6.63 2.05 7.63
N VAL A 6 -6.52 0.73 7.56
CA VAL A 6 -5.35 0.07 6.99
C VAL A 6 -5.56 -0.07 5.49
N ILE A 7 -4.56 0.30 4.69
CA ILE A 7 -4.60 0.14 3.24
C ILE A 7 -3.54 -0.87 2.79
N ASP A 8 -3.92 -1.71 1.83
CA ASP A 8 -3.02 -2.69 1.21
C ASP A 8 -2.21 -2.06 0.07
N ASN A 9 -1.00 -2.58 -0.20
CA ASN A 9 -0.15 -2.10 -1.28
C ASN A 9 -0.85 -2.21 -2.66
N SER A 10 -1.62 -3.27 -2.91
CA SER A 10 -2.32 -3.43 -4.19
C SER A 10 -3.33 -2.30 -4.47
N VAL A 11 -4.00 -1.79 -3.44
CA VAL A 11 -4.94 -0.66 -3.56
C VAL A 11 -4.19 0.64 -3.92
N VAL A 12 -3.03 0.85 -3.32
CA VAL A 12 -2.18 2.01 -3.61
C VAL A 12 -1.64 1.92 -5.04
N MET A 13 -1.15 0.76 -5.45
CA MET A 13 -0.54 0.58 -6.77
C MET A 13 -1.55 0.76 -7.91
N ALA A 14 -2.84 0.52 -7.67
CA ALA A 14 -3.89 0.85 -8.62
C ALA A 14 -3.93 2.34 -8.99
N TRP A 15 -3.47 3.26 -8.14
CA TRP A 15 -3.38 4.69 -8.48
C TRP A 15 -2.21 5.02 -9.40
N CYS A 16 -1.23 4.12 -9.52
CA CYS A 16 -0.09 4.28 -10.41
C CYS A 16 -0.41 3.84 -11.86
N PHE A 17 -1.33 2.89 -12.02
CA PHE A 17 -1.62 2.24 -13.29
C PHE A 17 -3.08 2.47 -13.67
N GLU A 18 -3.32 3.28 -14.70
CA GLU A 18 -4.68 3.68 -15.13
C GLU A 18 -5.59 2.47 -15.38
N ASP A 19 -5.04 1.36 -15.88
CA ASP A 19 -5.75 0.12 -16.18
C ASP A 19 -6.14 -0.70 -14.94
N GLU A 20 -5.58 -0.38 -13.77
CA GLU A 20 -5.84 -1.07 -12.50
C GLU A 20 -6.76 -0.25 -11.57
N THR A 21 -7.10 0.99 -11.95
CA THR A 21 -8.04 1.83 -11.22
C THR A 21 -9.47 1.28 -11.24
N SER A 22 -10.17 1.46 -10.12
CA SER A 22 -11.58 1.11 -9.94
C SER A 22 -12.30 2.13 -9.07
N GLN A 23 -13.63 2.11 -9.08
CA GLN A 23 -14.44 2.96 -8.19
C GLN A 23 -14.07 2.77 -6.71
N TYR A 24 -13.65 1.56 -6.33
CA TYR A 24 -13.19 1.28 -4.97
C TYR A 24 -11.88 2.00 -4.66
N THR A 25 -10.86 1.86 -5.52
CA THR A 25 -9.54 2.47 -5.28
C THR A 25 -9.62 3.99 -5.33
N GLU A 26 -10.47 4.55 -6.20
CA GLU A 26 -10.75 6.00 -6.24
C GLU A 26 -11.43 6.49 -4.96
N ALA A 27 -12.46 5.79 -4.48
CA ALA A 27 -13.14 6.16 -3.24
C ALA A 27 -12.20 6.13 -2.03
N ILE A 28 -11.26 5.18 -1.98
CA ILE A 28 -10.23 5.15 -0.94
C ILE A 28 -9.30 6.36 -1.06
N LEU A 29 -8.87 6.74 -2.27
CA LEU A 29 -8.05 7.93 -2.49
C LEU A 29 -8.79 9.21 -2.04
N ASP A 30 -10.06 9.36 -2.42
CA ASP A 30 -10.88 10.51 -2.03
C ASP A 30 -11.08 10.59 -0.51
N SER A 31 -11.20 9.44 0.16
CA SER A 31 -11.36 9.38 1.62
C SER A 31 -10.15 9.95 2.37
N LEU A 32 -8.94 9.91 1.77
CA LEU A 32 -7.72 10.47 2.35
C LEU A 32 -7.78 12.00 2.47
N ALA A 33 -8.75 12.68 1.85
CA ALA A 33 -8.96 14.11 2.09
C ALA A 33 -9.34 14.43 3.55
N VAL A 34 -9.93 13.47 4.28
CA VAL A 34 -10.41 13.65 5.66
C VAL A 34 -9.96 12.56 6.63
N SER A 35 -9.28 11.52 6.13
CA SER A 35 -8.84 10.35 6.89
C SER A 35 -7.33 10.12 6.74
N THR A 36 -6.77 9.28 7.62
CA THR A 36 -5.36 8.86 7.54
C THR A 36 -5.30 7.36 7.30
N ALA A 37 -4.55 6.96 6.27
CA ALA A 37 -4.27 5.56 6.02
C ALA A 37 -3.07 5.09 6.84
N ILE A 38 -3.12 3.85 7.30
CA ILE A 38 -2.05 3.16 7.99
C ILE A 38 -1.54 2.03 7.10
N VAL A 39 -0.22 1.88 7.01
CA VAL A 39 0.43 0.79 6.27
C VAL A 39 1.46 0.09 7.15
N PRO A 40 1.71 -1.21 6.95
CA PRO A 40 2.72 -1.93 7.71
C PRO A 40 4.14 -1.45 7.35
N SER A 41 5.10 -1.71 8.23
CA SER A 41 6.51 -1.35 8.03
C SER A 41 7.18 -1.97 6.78
N ILE A 42 6.61 -3.04 6.22
CA ILE A 42 7.08 -3.67 4.98
C ILE A 42 6.64 -2.92 3.71
N TRP A 43 5.60 -2.09 3.80
CA TRP A 43 4.95 -1.47 2.64
C TRP A 43 5.88 -0.69 1.70
N PRO A 44 6.88 0.10 2.16
CA PRO A 44 7.81 0.77 1.24
C PRO A 44 8.59 -0.19 0.34
N LEU A 45 8.88 -1.41 0.85
CA LEU A 45 9.56 -2.45 0.08
C LEU A 45 8.63 -3.05 -0.98
N GLU A 46 7.36 -3.20 -0.67
CA GLU A 46 6.34 -3.68 -1.60
C GLU A 46 6.11 -2.68 -2.73
N VAL A 47 5.94 -1.39 -2.41
CA VAL A 47 5.84 -0.30 -3.40
C VAL A 47 7.06 -0.30 -4.31
N GLY A 48 8.26 -0.28 -3.73
CA GLY A 48 9.51 -0.27 -4.51
C GLY A 48 9.66 -1.49 -5.41
N ASN A 49 9.26 -2.67 -4.95
CA ASN A 49 9.32 -3.88 -5.76
C ASN A 49 8.34 -3.82 -6.94
N VAL A 50 7.09 -3.37 -6.73
CA VAL A 50 6.11 -3.26 -7.83
C VAL A 50 6.58 -2.24 -8.87
N LEU A 51 7.08 -1.07 -8.44
CA LEU A 51 7.61 -0.05 -9.37
C LEU A 51 8.78 -0.60 -10.19
N LEU A 52 9.74 -1.28 -9.55
CA LEU A 52 10.89 -1.87 -10.24
C LEU A 52 10.47 -2.95 -11.25
N VAL A 53 9.49 -3.78 -10.90
CA VAL A 53 8.95 -4.79 -11.82
C VAL A 53 8.26 -4.11 -13.01
N ALA A 54 7.43 -3.09 -12.78
CA ALA A 54 6.77 -2.34 -13.84
C ALA A 54 7.76 -1.62 -14.78
N GLU A 55 8.87 -1.11 -14.25
CA GLU A 55 9.97 -0.55 -15.05
C GLU A 55 10.62 -1.60 -15.95
N ARG A 56 10.92 -2.79 -15.41
CA ARG A 56 11.50 -3.90 -16.17
C ARG A 56 10.57 -4.38 -17.29
N GLU A 57 9.27 -4.34 -17.05
CA GLU A 57 8.23 -4.66 -18.04
C GLU A 57 7.91 -3.50 -18.98
N LYS A 58 8.56 -2.34 -18.82
CA LYS A 58 8.33 -1.10 -19.59
C LYS A 58 6.90 -0.56 -19.47
N ARG A 59 6.17 -0.93 -18.41
CA ARG A 59 4.86 -0.37 -18.06
C ARG A 59 4.98 1.00 -17.37
N LEU A 60 6.14 1.29 -16.77
CA LEU A 60 6.44 2.55 -16.10
C LEU A 60 7.86 3.01 -16.43
N SER A 61 8.10 4.32 -16.53
CA SER A 61 9.45 4.89 -16.63
C SER A 61 10.00 5.21 -15.24
N GLU A 62 11.32 5.27 -15.11
CA GLU A 62 11.99 5.73 -13.87
C GLU A 62 11.48 7.11 -13.41
N SER A 63 11.27 8.03 -14.35
CA SER A 63 10.68 9.34 -14.06
C SER A 63 9.21 9.24 -13.59
N GLY A 64 8.47 8.25 -14.09
CA GLY A 64 7.11 7.94 -13.67
C GLY A 64 7.09 7.41 -12.23
N SER A 65 7.98 6.47 -11.90
CA SER A 65 8.17 5.97 -10.54
C SER A 65 8.52 7.09 -9.57
N ALA A 66 9.48 7.95 -9.92
CA ALA A 66 9.87 9.09 -9.09
C ALA A 66 8.70 10.06 -8.86
N ARG A 67 7.90 10.33 -9.90
CA ARG A 67 6.70 11.16 -9.78
C ARG A 67 5.64 10.51 -8.88
N PHE A 68 5.40 9.21 -9.04
CA PHE A 68 4.42 8.50 -8.23
C PHE A 68 4.81 8.48 -6.75
N ILE A 69 6.09 8.21 -6.44
CA ILE A 69 6.62 8.29 -5.08
C ILE A 69 6.44 9.69 -4.49
N ALA A 70 6.67 10.74 -5.28
CA ALA A 70 6.44 12.11 -4.84
C ALA A 70 4.97 12.34 -4.46
N LEU A 71 4.02 11.87 -5.27
CA LEU A 71 2.59 11.95 -4.97
C LEU A 71 2.21 11.16 -3.70
N LEU A 72 2.76 9.96 -3.51
CA LEU A 72 2.51 9.16 -2.31
C LEU A 72 2.95 9.88 -1.04
N ASN A 73 4.06 10.62 -1.09
CA ASN A 73 4.55 11.39 0.06
C ASN A 73 3.66 12.61 0.40
N GLU A 74 2.77 13.03 -0.52
CA GLU A 74 1.79 14.10 -0.27
C GLU A 74 0.50 13.57 0.37
N LEU A 75 0.29 12.25 0.37
CA LEU A 75 -0.90 11.62 0.96
C LEU A 75 -0.73 11.41 2.48
N PRO A 76 -1.83 11.47 3.26
CA PRO A 76 -1.82 11.18 4.69
C PRO A 76 -1.74 9.66 4.95
N ILE A 77 -0.59 9.07 4.62
CA ILE A 77 -0.26 7.67 4.85
C ILE A 77 0.80 7.59 5.94
N THR A 78 0.49 6.89 7.02
CA THR A 78 1.42 6.66 8.14
C THR A 78 1.89 5.22 8.15
N ILE A 79 3.19 5.01 8.21
CA ILE A 79 3.78 3.69 8.38
C ILE A 79 3.75 3.34 9.87
N GLU A 80 3.04 2.27 10.23
CA GLU A 80 3.04 1.74 11.59
C GLU A 80 4.23 0.80 11.79
N GLN A 81 5.11 1.18 12.71
CA GLN A 81 6.30 0.42 13.07
C GLN A 81 5.97 -0.53 14.21
N GLU A 82 6.06 -1.84 13.95
CA GLU A 82 5.86 -2.87 14.96
C GLU A 82 7.04 -3.84 14.99
N PRO A 83 7.50 -4.33 16.17
CA PRO A 83 8.62 -5.25 16.25
C PRO A 83 8.35 -6.55 15.48
N THR A 84 9.21 -6.88 14.51
CA THR A 84 9.03 -8.00 13.58
C THR A 84 8.77 -9.34 14.26
N GLU A 85 9.43 -9.62 15.39
CA GLU A 85 9.25 -10.87 16.14
C GLU A 85 7.85 -11.02 16.76
N ARG A 86 7.29 -9.91 17.24
CA ARG A 86 5.95 -9.89 17.83
C ARG A 86 4.90 -10.05 16.73
N MET A 87 5.06 -9.28 15.65
CA MET A 87 4.20 -9.31 14.48
C MET A 87 4.13 -10.73 13.88
N LEU A 88 5.26 -11.42 13.69
CA LEU A 88 5.27 -12.77 13.11
C LEU A 88 4.48 -13.78 13.96
N LYS A 89 4.63 -13.75 15.29
CA LYS A 89 3.92 -14.67 16.18
C LYS A 89 2.42 -14.44 16.14
N GLU A 90 2.00 -13.18 16.18
CA GLU A 90 0.59 -12.78 16.16
C GLU A 90 -0.05 -13.08 14.80
N ILE A 91 0.62 -12.74 13.69
CA ILE A 91 0.16 -13.08 12.33
C ILE A 91 0.03 -14.60 12.14
N LEU A 92 1.01 -15.40 12.60
CA LEU A 92 0.92 -16.86 12.48
C LEU A 92 -0.24 -17.45 13.29
N ALA A 93 -0.52 -16.90 14.48
CA ALA A 93 -1.68 -17.31 15.27
C ALA A 93 -2.98 -16.96 14.53
N LEU A 94 -3.10 -15.72 14.05
CA LEU A 94 -4.27 -15.25 13.32
C LEU A 94 -4.50 -16.02 12.02
N ALA A 95 -3.45 -16.29 11.23
CA ALA A 95 -3.55 -17.06 10.00
C ALA A 95 -4.08 -18.49 10.23
N ARG A 96 -3.70 -19.12 11.36
CA ARG A 96 -4.23 -20.43 11.76
C ARG A 96 -5.70 -20.37 12.15
N GLU A 97 -6.09 -19.35 12.92
CA GLU A 97 -7.48 -19.15 13.34
C GLU A 97 -8.39 -18.88 12.14
N CYS A 98 -7.96 -18.00 11.24
CA CYS A 98 -8.69 -17.62 10.04
C CYS A 98 -8.58 -18.65 8.90
N ARG A 99 -7.78 -19.72 9.06
CA ARG A 99 -7.48 -20.74 8.03
C ARG A 99 -6.98 -20.13 6.71
N PHE A 100 -6.18 -19.07 6.80
CA PHE A 100 -5.51 -18.52 5.63
C PHE A 100 -4.39 -19.46 5.21
N SER A 101 -4.45 -19.92 3.97
CA SER A 101 -3.36 -20.58 3.25
C SER A 101 -3.22 -19.91 1.90
N SER A 102 -1.99 -19.59 1.52
CA SER A 102 -1.63 -19.12 0.16
C SER A 102 -2.03 -20.11 -0.91
#